data_AF-A0A376HJU2-F1
#
_entry.id   AF-A0A376HJU2-F1
#
_cell.length_a   1.000
_cell.length_b   1.000
_cell.length_c   1.000
_cell.angle_alpha   90.00
_cell.angle_beta   90.00
_cell.angle_gamma   90.00
#
_symmetry.space_group_name_H-M   'P 1'
#
loop_
_entity.id
_entity.type
_entity.pdbx_description
1 polymer ?
#
loop_
_entity_poly.entity_id
_entity_poly.type
_entity_poly.pdbx_seq_one_letter_code
_entity_poly.pdbx_strand_id
1 'polypeptide(L)'
;MWQLLTITRPAEAAEARWEEIDIEAQEWKIPAARMKTNRDHTVPLSDEAIAILEMMKPLSGNREFIFPSRIKPNQPMNSQTVNA
;
A
#
# COMPACT_ATOMS: atom_id res chain seq x y z
N MET A 1 -7.46 8.76 0.19
CA MET A 1 -8.51 7.75 -0.07
C MET A 1 -8.09 6.34 0.34
N TRP A 2 -6.95 5.83 -0.14
CA TRP A 2 -6.43 4.48 0.18
C TRP A 2 -6.47 4.13 1.67
N GLN A 3 -5.87 4.95 2.54
CA GLN A 3 -5.83 4.68 3.98
C GLN A 3 -7.23 4.59 4.63
N LEU A 4 -8.23 5.30 4.09
CA LEU A 4 -9.61 5.24 4.59
C LEU A 4 -10.29 3.92 4.20
N LEU A 5 -9.97 3.36 3.05
CA LEU A 5 -10.54 2.09 2.59
C LEU A 5 -9.92 0.90 3.32
N THR A 6 -8.65 1.00 3.71
CA THR A 6 -7.91 -0.10 4.37
C THR A 6 -7.89 0.01 5.90
N ILE A 7 -8.17 1.20 6.46
CA ILE A 7 -8.12 1.50 7.90
C ILE A 7 -6.75 1.16 8.54
N THR A 8 -5.70 1.08 7.72
CA THR A 8 -4.33 0.80 8.18
C THR A 8 -3.66 2.05 8.73
N ARG A 9 -2.56 1.86 9.46
CA ARG A 9 -1.78 3.00 9.96
C ARG A 9 -1.18 3.78 8.78
N PRO A 10 -0.94 5.09 8.93
CA PRO A 10 -0.35 5.91 7.87
C PRO A 10 0.96 5.35 7.31
N ALA A 11 1.83 4.82 8.17
CA ALA A 11 3.10 4.22 7.75
C ALA A 11 2.89 2.96 6.92
N GLU A 12 2.01 2.06 7.37
CA GLU A 12 1.66 0.83 6.64
C GLU A 12 1.09 1.17 5.25
N ALA A 13 0.16 2.12 5.18
CA ALA A 13 -0.44 2.59 3.93
C ALA A 13 0.59 3.21 2.97
N ALA A 14 1.51 4.00 3.48
CA ALA A 14 2.51 4.71 2.68
C ALA A 14 3.59 3.79 2.12
N GLU A 15 3.93 2.78 2.88
CA GLU A 15 4.95 1.81 2.54
C GLU A 15 4.36 0.53 1.92
N ALA A 16 3.11 0.55 1.46
CA ALA A 16 2.46 -0.59 0.84
C ALA A 16 3.20 -1.01 -0.45
N ARG A 17 3.41 -2.31 -0.63
CA ARG A 17 4.19 -2.87 -1.74
C ARG A 17 3.35 -3.71 -2.67
N TRP A 18 3.74 -3.77 -3.94
CA TRP A 18 3.04 -4.60 -4.92
C TRP A 18 3.11 -6.10 -4.61
N GLU A 19 4.23 -6.57 -4.03
CA GLU A 19 4.40 -7.98 -3.64
C GLU A 19 3.43 -8.43 -2.54
N GLU A 20 2.84 -7.49 -1.80
CA GLU A 20 1.92 -7.76 -0.69
C GLU A 20 0.45 -7.82 -1.18
N ILE A 21 0.18 -7.46 -2.43
CA ILE A 21 -1.18 -7.38 -2.98
C ILE A 21 -1.48 -8.64 -3.79
N ASP A 22 -2.55 -9.32 -3.38
CA ASP A 22 -3.19 -10.39 -4.12
C ASP A 22 -4.46 -9.84 -4.76
N ILE A 23 -4.38 -9.48 -6.05
CA ILE A 23 -5.52 -8.89 -6.78
C ILE A 23 -6.63 -9.93 -7.00
N GLU A 24 -6.28 -11.21 -7.17
CA GLU A 24 -7.27 -12.26 -7.39
C GLU A 24 -8.06 -12.56 -6.12
N ALA A 25 -7.38 -12.62 -4.98
CA ALA A 25 -8.04 -12.77 -3.68
C ALA A 25 -8.65 -11.46 -3.14
N GLN A 26 -8.33 -10.31 -3.76
CA GLN A 26 -8.62 -8.97 -3.25
C GLN A 26 -8.10 -8.77 -1.81
N GLU A 27 -6.84 -9.14 -1.57
CA GLU A 27 -6.21 -9.07 -0.24
C GLU A 27 -4.89 -8.30 -0.28
N TRP A 28 -4.61 -7.55 0.79
CA TRP A 28 -3.30 -6.99 1.08
C TRP A 28 -2.72 -7.66 2.33
N LYS A 29 -1.61 -8.39 2.16
CA LYS A 29 -0.96 -9.21 3.19
C LYS A 29 0.30 -8.51 3.69
N ILE A 30 0.21 -7.88 4.85
CA ILE A 30 1.32 -7.18 5.50
C ILE A 30 2.07 -8.17 6.40
N PRO A 31 3.37 -8.44 6.14
CA PRO A 31 4.14 -9.42 6.90
C PRO A 31 4.44 -8.93 8.32
N ALA A 32 4.53 -9.88 9.26
CA ALA A 32 4.83 -9.65 10.68
C ALA A 32 6.08 -8.77 10.89
N ALA A 33 7.10 -8.94 10.05
CA ALA A 33 8.34 -8.17 10.10
C ALA A 33 8.13 -6.65 9.99
N ARG A 34 7.02 -6.21 9.39
CA ARG A 34 6.64 -4.80 9.23
C ARG A 34 5.58 -4.35 10.22
N MET A 35 4.99 -5.28 10.97
CA MET A 35 3.91 -5.00 11.90
C MET A 35 4.45 -4.74 13.31
N LYS A 36 3.93 -3.70 13.97
CA LYS A 36 4.28 -3.37 15.37
C LYS A 36 4.04 -4.53 16.35
N THR A 37 3.08 -5.40 16.06
CA THR A 37 2.68 -6.53 16.91
C THR A 37 3.34 -7.85 16.52
N ASN A 38 4.26 -7.84 15.53
CA ASN A 38 4.98 -9.00 15.03
C ASN A 38 4.05 -10.19 14.67
N ARG A 39 2.95 -9.87 13.99
CA ARG A 39 1.96 -10.82 13.47
C ARG A 39 1.58 -10.39 12.06
N ASP A 40 1.39 -11.35 11.17
CA ASP A 40 0.89 -11.09 9.84
C ASP A 40 -0.50 -10.46 9.92
N HIS A 41 -0.78 -9.56 9.00
CA HIS A 41 -2.06 -8.86 8.93
C HIS A 41 -2.57 -8.90 7.51
N THR A 42 -3.79 -9.40 7.35
CA THR A 42 -4.46 -9.43 6.05
C THR A 42 -5.57 -8.39 6.07
N VAL A 43 -5.56 -7.51 5.08
CA VAL A 43 -6.56 -6.46 4.86
C VAL A 43 -7.35 -6.82 3.60
N PRO A 44 -8.67 -7.06 3.69
CA PRO A 44 -9.50 -7.24 2.51
C PRO A 44 -9.61 -5.91 1.74
N LEU A 45 -9.56 -5.98 0.42
CA LEU A 45 -9.61 -4.82 -0.47
C LEU A 45 -10.99 -4.73 -1.11
N SER A 46 -11.64 -3.58 -0.98
CA SER A 46 -12.89 -3.30 -1.72
C SER A 46 -12.59 -3.03 -3.20
N ASP A 47 -13.63 -3.06 -4.03
CA ASP A 47 -13.51 -2.71 -5.45
C ASP A 47 -12.94 -1.29 -5.65
N GLU A 48 -13.26 -0.32 -4.77
CA GLU A 48 -12.66 1.01 -4.80
C GLU A 48 -11.16 1.00 -4.46
N ALA A 49 -10.72 0.12 -3.56
CA ALA A 49 -9.31 -0.03 -3.23
C ALA A 49 -8.55 -0.63 -4.42
N ILE A 50 -9.15 -1.63 -5.10
CA ILE A 50 -8.62 -2.19 -6.35
C ILE A 50 -8.52 -1.11 -7.43
N ALA A 51 -9.55 -0.28 -7.61
CA ALA A 51 -9.52 0.82 -8.59
C ALA A 51 -8.36 1.81 -8.32
N ILE A 52 -8.05 2.10 -7.04
CA ILE A 52 -6.86 2.90 -6.69
C ILE A 52 -5.58 2.21 -7.13
N LEU A 53 -5.45 0.91 -6.91
CA LEU A 53 -4.27 0.14 -7.33
C LEU A 53 -4.10 0.17 -8.85
N GLU A 54 -5.18 0.03 -9.62
CA GLU A 54 -5.13 0.13 -11.08
C GLU A 54 -4.67 1.50 -11.57
N MET A 55 -5.15 2.58 -10.94
CA MET A 55 -4.69 3.94 -11.23
C MET A 55 -3.20 4.13 -10.88
N MET A 56 -2.72 3.48 -9.82
CA MET A 56 -1.34 3.60 -9.38
C MET A 56 -0.37 2.80 -10.23
N LYS A 57 -0.73 1.63 -10.78
CA LYS A 57 0.14 0.78 -11.62
C LYS A 57 1.00 1.56 -12.64
N PRO A 58 0.44 2.41 -13.52
CA PRO A 58 1.24 3.17 -14.48
C PRO A 58 2.08 4.27 -13.84
N LEU A 59 1.66 4.83 -12.70
CA LEU A 59 2.36 5.91 -11.99
C LEU A 59 3.55 5.38 -11.17
N SER A 60 3.44 4.17 -10.64
CA SER A 60 4.48 3.53 -9.84
C SER A 60 5.66 3.05 -10.70
N GLY A 61 5.44 2.82 -12.01
CA GLY A 61 6.52 2.54 -12.97
C GLY A 61 7.36 1.31 -12.63
N ASN A 62 6.70 0.19 -12.30
CA ASN A 62 7.32 -1.10 -11.93
C ASN A 62 8.25 -1.06 -10.71
N ARG A 63 8.09 -0.07 -9.83
CA ARG A 63 8.84 0.04 -8.56
C ARG A 63 8.23 -0.86 -7.48
N GLU A 64 8.97 -1.06 -6.40
CA GLU A 64 8.55 -1.87 -5.24
C GLU A 64 7.29 -1.31 -4.57
N PHE A 65 7.25 0.00 -4.33
CA PHE A 65 6.17 0.67 -3.60
C PHE A 65 4.99 1.04 -4.51
N ILE A 66 3.78 0.86 -3.99
CA ILE A 66 2.55 1.33 -4.64
C ILE A 66 2.57 2.85 -4.72
N PHE A 67 2.97 3.52 -3.64
CA PHE A 67 3.08 4.98 -3.55
C PHE A 67 4.56 5.41 -3.41
N PRO A 68 5.33 5.48 -4.52
CA PRO A 68 6.73 5.88 -4.45
C PRO A 68 6.88 7.39 -4.19
N SER A 69 7.97 7.78 -3.52
CA SER A 69 8.33 9.18 -3.35
C SER A 69 8.67 9.83 -4.68
N ARG A 70 8.15 11.05 -4.90
CA ARG A 70 8.42 11.86 -6.09
C ARG A 70 9.89 12.29 -6.19
N ILE A 71 10.59 12.40 -5.05
CA ILE A 71 11.99 12.85 -4.99
C ILE A 71 12.96 11.67 -4.99
N LYS A 72 12.61 10.58 -4.30
CA LYS A 72 13.42 9.37 -4.18
C LYS A 72 12.59 8.15 -4.61
N PRO A 73 12.59 7.79 -5.91
CA PRO A 73 11.71 6.76 -6.46
C PRO A 73 11.78 5.39 -5.77
N ASN A 74 12.92 5.04 -5.20
CA ASN A 74 13.15 3.77 -4.48
C ASN A 74 12.76 3.85 -3.00
N GLN A 75 12.10 4.92 -2.57
CA GLN A 75 11.58 5.09 -1.22
C GLN A 75 10.06 5.26 -1.29
N PRO A 76 9.34 4.84 -0.25
CA PRO A 76 7.92 5.09 -0.15
C PRO A 76 7.67 6.60 -0.01
N MET A 77 6.46 7.02 -0.35
CA MET A 77 6.01 8.38 -0.09
C MET A 77 5.98 8.63 1.42
N ASN A 78 6.19 9.88 1.85
CA ASN A 78 6.09 10.23 3.26
C ASN A 78 4.68 9.88 3.78
N SER A 79 4.60 9.21 4.92
CA SER A 79 3.34 8.81 5.56
C SER A 79 2.40 9.97 5.90
N GLN A 80 2.93 11.19 6.02
CA GLN A 80 2.14 12.41 6.17
C GLN A 80 1.54 12.91 4.85
N THR A 81 2.14 12.53 3.71
CA THR A 81 1.71 12.95 2.36
C THR A 81 0.72 11.98 1.72
N VAL A 82 0.75 10.71 2.11
CA VAL A 82 -0.17 9.65 1.60
C VAL A 82 -1.64 9.89 1.99
N ASN A 83 -1.87 10.76 2.97
CA ASN A 83 -3.20 11.03 3.51
C ASN A 83 -3.80 12.36 3.02
N ALA A 84 -3.06 13.13 2.22
CA ALA A 84 -3.49 14.41 1.67
C ALA A 84 -4.36 14.25 0.41
#